data_AF-A0A1W1ECJ5-F1
#
_entry.id   AF-A0A1W1ECJ5-F1
#
_cell.length_a   1.000
_cell.length_b   1.000
_cell.length_c   1.000
_cell.angle_alpha   90.00
_cell.angle_beta   90.00
_cell.angle_gamma   90.00
#
_symmetry.space_group_name_H-M   'P 1'
#
loop_
_entity.id
_entity.type
_entity.pdbx_description
1 polymer ?
#
loop_
_entity_poly.entity_id
_entity_poly.type
_entity_poly.pdbx_seq_one_letter_code
_entity_poly.pdbx_strand_id
1 'polypeptide(L)' 'MLHLLSPASRPMQMTKDIESFWENTYADVKKELRGKYKKHYWPDNPLEAQATSKTKKNM' A
#
# COMPACT_ATOMS: atom_id res chain seq x y z
N MET A 1 -5.14 15.10 8.14
CA MET A 1 -5.97 14.00 7.61
C MET A 1 -5.30 13.51 6.35
N LEU A 2 -4.91 12.23 6.29
CA LEU A 2 -4.19 11.64 5.16
C LEU A 2 -5.14 10.86 4.27
N HIS A 3 -4.98 11.04 2.96
CA HIS A 3 -5.68 10.26 1.94
C HIS A 3 -4.70 9.20 1.42
N LEU A 4 -5.00 7.94 1.67
CA LEU A 4 -4.25 6.81 1.15
C LEU A 4 -4.77 6.50 -0.25
N LEU A 5 -3.90 6.72 -1.23
CA LEU A 5 -4.23 6.58 -2.64
C LEU A 5 -3.72 5.25 -3.17
N SER A 6 -4.51 4.65 -4.05
CA SER A 6 -4.04 3.55 -4.90
C SER A 6 -3.05 4.07 -5.95
N PRO A 7 -2.27 3.18 -6.61
CA PRO A 7 -1.38 3.57 -7.71
C PRO A 7 -2.04 4.31 -8.88
N ALA A 8 -3.36 4.26 -9.01
CA ALA A 8 -4.14 5.02 -10.00
C ALA A 8 -4.67 6.37 -9.47
N SER A 9 -4.08 6.89 -8.38
CA SER A 9 -4.51 8.11 -7.69
C SER A 9 -5.95 8.12 -7.20
N ARG A 10 -6.56 6.93 -7.02
CA ARG A 10 -7.91 6.82 -6.45
C ARG A 10 -7.83 6.72 -4.93
N PRO A 11 -8.64 7.49 -4.18
CA PRO A 11 -8.69 7.40 -2.73
C PRO A 11 -9.23 6.03 -2.32
N MET A 12 -8.45 5.28 -1.53
CA MET A 12 -8.85 3.99 -0.96
C MET A 12 -9.35 4.19 0.47
N GLN A 13 -8.62 4.97 1.26
CA GLN A 13 -8.94 5.20 2.66
C GLN A 13 -8.49 6.58 3.10
N MET A 14 -9.25 7.18 4.02
CA MET A 14 -8.85 8.40 4.71
C MET A 14 -8.56 8.03 6.16
N THR A 15 -7.36 8.34 6.62
CA THR A 15 -6.98 8.08 8.01
C THR A 15 -6.31 9.30 8.64
N LYS A 16 -6.48 9.46 9.95
CA LYS A 16 -5.66 10.36 10.77
C LYS A 16 -4.52 9.61 11.44
N ASP A 17 -4.62 8.29 11.51
CA ASP A 17 -3.71 7.37 12.19
C ASP A 17 -3.12 6.40 11.16
N ILE A 18 -1.83 6.57 10.86
CA ILE A 18 -1.15 5.75 9.85
C ILE A 18 -0.74 4.38 10.42
N GLU A 19 -0.50 4.30 11.73
CA GLU A 19 -0.05 3.09 12.40
C GLU A 19 -1.16 2.03 12.39
N SER A 20 -2.37 2.43 12.82
CA SER A 20 -3.58 1.61 12.78
C SER A 20 -3.90 1.13 11.37
N PHE A 21 -3.60 1.93 10.35
CA PHE A 21 -3.77 1.53 8.95
C PHE A 21 -2.85 0.36 8.59
N TRP A 22 -1.56 0.45 8.94
CA TRP A 22 -0.59 -0.60 8.62
C TRP A 22 -0.87 -1.90 9.36
N GLU A 23 -1.34 -1.82 10.61
CA GLU A 23 -1.63 -3.00 11.42
C GLU A 23 -2.94 -3.70 11.02
N ASN A 24 -4.00 -2.94 10.75
CA ASN A 24 -5.35 -3.51 10.60
C ASN A 24 -5.83 -3.52 9.14
N THR A 25 -5.66 -2.43 8.39
CA THR A 25 -6.31 -2.28 7.08
C THR A 25 -5.40 -2.65 5.90
N TYR A 26 -4.08 -2.54 6.06
CA TYR A 26 -3.14 -2.81 4.98
C TYR A 26 -3.24 -4.23 4.43
N ALA A 27 -3.49 -5.23 5.28
CA ALA A 27 -3.58 -6.63 4.86
C ALA A 27 -4.71 -6.86 3.84
N ASP A 28 -5.87 -6.21 4.05
CA ASP A 28 -7.00 -6.31 3.14
C ASP A 28 -6.80 -5.47 1.88
N VAL A 29 -6.29 -4.25 2.02
CA VAL A 29 -5.91 -3.39 0.88
C VAL A 29 -4.89 -4.09 -0.01
N LYS A 30 -3.88 -4.75 0.57
CA LYS A 30 -2.88 -5.52 -0.15
C LYS A 30 -3.51 -6.67 -0.94
N LYS A 31 -4.46 -7.42 -0.38
CA LYS A 31 -5.13 -8.53 -1.10
C LYS A 31 -5.84 -8.03 -2.35
N GLU A 32 -6.58 -6.93 -2.25
CA GLU A 32 -7.29 -6.33 -3.39
C GLU A 32 -6.31 -5.74 -4.43
N LEU A 33 -5.35 -4.93 -3.97
CA LEU A 33 -4.43 -4.22 -4.85
C LEU A 33 -3.41 -5.14 -5.50
N ARG A 34 -2.96 -6.21 -4.83
CA ARG A 34 -2.02 -7.19 -5.43
C ARG A 34 -2.60 -7.86 -6.66
N GLY A 35 -3.91 -8.15 -6.66
CA GLY A 35 -4.60 -8.74 -7.81
C GLY A 35 -4.65 -7.78 -9.01
N LYS A 36 -5.00 -6.50 -8.75
CA LYS A 36 -5.17 -5.46 -9.78
C LYS A 36 -3.84 -4.88 -10.28
N TYR A 37 -2.85 -4.75 -9.41
CA TYR A 37 -1.57 -4.09 -9.66
C TYR A 37 -0.39 -5.03 -9.40
N LYS A 38 -0.32 -6.13 -10.17
CA LYS A 38 0.71 -7.18 -10.04
C LYS A 38 2.16 -6.69 -10.24
N LYS A 39 2.35 -5.55 -10.93
CA LYS A 39 3.67 -4.93 -11.18
C LYS A 39 4.19 -4.13 -9.98
N HIS A 40 3.33 -3.78 -9.03
CA HIS A 40 3.74 -3.05 -7.83
C HIS A 40 4.29 -4.01 -6.77
N TYR A 41 5.23 -3.52 -5.97
CA TYR A 41 5.77 -4.25 -4.84
C TYR A 41 4.83 -4.11 -3.65
N TRP A 42 4.39 -5.25 -3.10
CA TRP A 42 3.47 -5.34 -1.97
C TRP A 42 4.15 -6.14 -0.85
N PRO A 43 4.90 -5.48 0.05
CA PRO A 43 5.66 -6.15 1.11
C PRO A 43 4.74 -6.92 2.07
N ASP A 44 5.25 -7.98 2.66
CA ASP A 44 4.59 -8.68 3.78
C ASP A 44 4.70 -7.88 5.08
N ASN A 45 5.86 -7.26 5.33
CA ASN A 45 6.07 -6.32 6.42
C ASN A 45 6.12 -4.88 5.88
N PRO A 46 5.02 -4.10 5.94
CA PRO A 46 5.01 -2.74 5.42
C PRO A 46 5.90 -1.78 6.22
N LEU A 47 6.10 -2.03 7.52
CA LEU A 47 6.88 -1.15 8.40
C LEU A 47 8.40 -1.26 8.16
N GLU A 48 8.87 -2.42 7.68
CA GLU A 48 10.29 -2.66 7.39
C GLU A 48 10.62 -2.47 5.90
N ALA A 49 9.60 -2.30 5.06
CA ALA A 49 9.79 -2.21 3.63
C ALA A 49 10.47 -0.90 3.22
N GLN A 50 11.53 -1.01 2.43
CA GLN A 50 12.20 0.17 1.89
C GLN A 50 11.27 0.90 0.89
N ALA A 51 11.05 2.18 1.13
CA ALA A 51 10.27 3.02 0.23
C ALA A 51 10.95 3.11 -1.15
N THR A 52 10.19 2.83 -2.20
CA THR A 52 10.66 2.91 -3.58
C THR A 52 9.60 3.54 -4.48
N SER A 53 10.05 4.13 -5.58
CA SER A 53 9.20 4.52 -6.71
C SER A 53 9.25 3.50 -7.85
N LYS A 54 10.09 2.46 -7.72
CA LYS A 54 10.32 1.47 -8.77
C LYS A 54 9.25 0.37 -8.72
N THR A 55 8.98 -0.22 -9.89
CA THR A 55 8.15 -1.43 -9.97
C THR A 55 8.89 -2.63 -9.39
N LYS A 56 8.16 -3.70 -9.03
CA LYS A 56 8.73 -4.92 -8.44
C LYS A 56 9.89 -5.52 -9.25
N LYS A 57 9.93 -5.34 -10.57
CA LYS A 57 10.99 -5.85 -11.45
C LYS A 57 12.30 -5.06 -11.35
N ASN A 58 12.22 -3.80 -10.93
CA ASN A 58 13.32 -2.84 -10.93
C ASN A 58 13.78 -2.43 -9.52
N MET A 59 13.14 -2.96 -8.47
CA MET A 59 13.66 -2.94 -7.10
C MET A 59 14.79 -3.95 -6.99
#